data_AF-A0A366EMG9-F1
#
_entry.id   AF-A0A366EMG9-F1
#
_cell.length_a   1.000
_cell.length_b   1.000
_cell.length_c   1.000
_cell.angle_alpha   90.00
_cell.angle_beta   90.00
_cell.angle_gamma   90.00
#
_symmetry.space_group_name_H-M   'P 1'
#
loop_
_entity.id
_entity.type
_entity.pdbx_description
1 polymer ?
#
loop_
_entity_poly.entity_id
_entity_poly.type
_entity_poly.pdbx_seq_one_letter_code
_entity_poly.pdbx_strand_id
1 'polypeptide(L)'
;MKRHLFIMGILILFLAACGNQDEIIDPHFMWRGNKYITTYEPVEEERLEEQVGVIKSEVKAPIDENGEATDLPEGTLLFKIDDQNENPADMLAYQIGNRFYIARKLMIHH
;
A
#
# COMPACT_ATOMS: atom_id res chain seq x y z
N MET A 1 45.49 -27.34 -9.48
CA MET A 1 44.00 -27.27 -9.61
C MET A 1 43.32 -27.08 -8.25
N LYS A 2 43.71 -26.07 -7.44
CA LYS A 2 43.05 -25.78 -6.14
C LYS A 2 42.76 -24.28 -5.92
N ARG A 3 43.26 -23.42 -6.80
CA ARG A 3 43.17 -21.95 -6.65
C ARG A 3 41.96 -21.32 -7.36
N HIS A 4 41.33 -22.03 -8.30
CA HIS A 4 40.18 -21.55 -9.06
C HIS A 4 38.83 -21.81 -8.36
N LEU A 5 38.78 -22.72 -7.38
CA LEU A 5 37.54 -23.03 -6.66
C LEU A 5 37.15 -21.94 -5.65
N PHE A 6 38.12 -21.17 -5.16
CA PHE A 6 37.90 -20.16 -4.12
C PHE A 6 37.25 -18.87 -4.64
N ILE A 7 37.49 -18.54 -5.92
CA ILE A 7 36.97 -17.32 -6.56
C ILE A 7 35.48 -17.47 -6.90
N MET A 8 35.03 -18.71 -7.18
CA MET A 8 33.64 -19.00 -7.54
C MET A 8 32.69 -18.97 -6.32
N GLY A 9 33.21 -19.16 -5.10
CA GLY A 9 32.43 -19.09 -3.87
C GLY A 9 32.13 -17.67 -3.38
N ILE A 10 33.02 -16.70 -3.67
CA ILE A 10 32.84 -15.29 -3.28
C ILE A 10 31.78 -14.59 -4.14
N LEU A 11 31.59 -15.02 -5.39
CA LEU A 11 30.60 -14.41 -6.29
C LEU A 11 29.15 -14.69 -5.86
N ILE A 12 28.89 -15.81 -5.19
CA ILE A 12 27.53 -16.23 -4.77
C ILE A 12 27.06 -15.42 -3.55
N LEU A 13 27.98 -14.91 -2.73
CA LEU A 13 27.65 -14.07 -1.55
C LEU A 13 27.14 -12.67 -1.91
N PHE A 14 27.42 -12.16 -3.12
CA PHE A 14 26.95 -10.84 -3.55
C PHE A 14 25.53 -10.84 -4.14
N LEU A 15 24.96 -12.01 -4.49
CA LEU A 15 23.59 -12.10 -5.02
C LEU A 15 22.51 -12.18 -3.92
N ALA A 16 22.88 -12.49 -2.68
CA ALA A 16 21.94 -12.57 -1.56
C ALA A 16 21.60 -11.20 -0.92
N ALA A 17 22.22 -10.11 -1.39
CA ALA A 17 22.02 -8.76 -0.86
C ALA A 17 21.00 -7.90 -1.64
N CYS A 18 20.32 -8.46 -2.64
CA CYS A 18 19.17 -7.80 -3.29
C CYS A 18 17.88 -8.20 -2.56
N GLY A 19 17.69 -7.64 -1.37
CA GLY A 19 16.50 -7.90 -0.54
C GLY A 19 16.10 -6.69 0.29
N ASN A 20 16.35 -5.47 -0.21
CA ASN A 20 15.80 -4.27 0.40
C ASN A 20 14.53 -3.91 -0.38
N GLN A 21 13.45 -4.64 -0.14
CA GLN A 21 12.12 -4.04 -0.32
C GLN A 21 11.95 -3.13 0.88
N ASP A 22 12.00 -1.82 0.65
CA ASP A 22 11.70 -0.84 1.69
C ASP A 22 10.35 -1.20 2.32
N GLU A 23 10.38 -1.65 3.57
CA GLU A 23 9.18 -2.03 4.29
C GLU A 23 8.36 -0.77 4.54
N ILE A 24 7.13 -0.74 4.02
CA ILE A 24 6.25 0.41 4.19
C ILE A 24 5.77 0.40 5.64
N ILE A 25 6.31 1.34 6.41
CA ILE A 25 6.00 1.53 7.84
C ILE A 25 4.76 2.40 8.07
N ASP A 26 4.38 3.22 7.11
CA ASP A 26 3.20 4.09 7.24
C ASP A 26 1.90 3.27 7.10
N PRO A 27 0.78 3.70 7.72
CA PRO A 27 -0.49 2.97 7.63
C PRO A 27 -0.94 2.85 6.17
N HIS A 28 -1.24 1.63 5.76
CA HIS A 28 -1.49 1.29 4.37
C HIS A 28 -2.42 0.08 4.24
N PHE A 29 -3.07 -0.05 3.09
CA PHE A 29 -4.03 -1.14 2.84
C PHE A 29 -3.94 -1.66 1.40
N MET A 30 -4.48 -2.85 1.18
CA MET A 30 -4.51 -3.51 -0.12
C MET A 30 -5.93 -3.47 -0.68
N TRP A 31 -6.10 -2.86 -1.84
CA TRP A 31 -7.39 -2.79 -2.53
C TRP A 31 -7.26 -3.05 -4.03
N ARG A 32 -8.07 -3.98 -4.53
CA ARG A 32 -8.09 -4.50 -5.91
C ARG A 32 -6.68 -4.80 -6.45
N GLY A 33 -5.85 -5.42 -5.62
CA GLY A 33 -4.47 -5.79 -5.96
C GLY A 33 -3.48 -4.63 -6.01
N ASN A 34 -3.86 -3.44 -5.52
CA ASN A 34 -2.98 -2.29 -5.40
C ASN A 34 -2.79 -1.93 -3.93
N LYS A 35 -1.57 -1.55 -3.56
CA LYS A 35 -1.27 -1.01 -2.23
C LYS A 35 -1.55 0.49 -2.21
N TYR A 36 -2.26 0.94 -1.18
CA TYR A 36 -2.56 2.35 -0.94
C TYR A 36 -1.95 2.77 0.38
N ILE A 37 -1.24 3.90 0.39
CA ILE A 37 -0.78 4.56 1.61
C ILE A 37 -1.85 5.54 2.08
N THR A 38 -2.19 5.49 3.36
CA THR A 38 -3.13 6.46 3.94
C THR A 38 -2.44 7.79 4.19
N THR A 39 -3.17 8.89 4.02
CA THR A 39 -2.68 10.25 4.30
C THR A 39 -3.69 10.97 5.17
N TYR A 40 -3.23 11.93 5.98
CA TYR A 40 -4.13 12.76 6.79
C TYR A 40 -4.75 13.94 6.03
N GLU A 41 -4.70 13.93 4.70
CA GLU A 41 -5.32 14.95 3.85
C GLU A 41 -6.86 14.76 3.88
N PRO A 42 -7.65 15.74 4.35
CA PRO A 42 -9.09 15.60 4.46
C PRO A 42 -9.78 15.67 3.09
N VAL A 43 -10.93 15.00 2.97
CA VAL A 43 -11.81 15.04 1.81
C VAL A 43 -13.21 15.49 2.24
N GLU A 44 -13.74 16.48 1.53
CA GLU A 44 -15.11 16.93 1.70
C GLU A 44 -16.10 15.88 1.17
N GLU A 45 -17.22 15.68 1.87
CA GLU A 45 -18.19 14.61 1.55
C GLU A 45 -18.78 14.76 0.15
N GLU A 46 -18.92 15.99 -0.36
CA GLU A 46 -19.43 16.28 -1.71
C GLU A 46 -18.52 15.76 -2.83
N ARG A 47 -17.26 15.44 -2.51
CA ARG A 47 -16.31 14.86 -3.47
C ARG A 47 -16.35 13.33 -3.49
N LEU A 48 -17.08 12.70 -2.58
CA LEU A 48 -17.21 11.25 -2.54
C LEU A 48 -18.24 10.80 -3.57
N GLU A 49 -17.90 9.78 -4.34
CA GLU A 49 -18.81 9.18 -5.31
C GLU A 49 -19.54 7.98 -4.70
N GLU A 50 -19.05 6.77 -4.95
CA GLU A 50 -19.61 5.52 -4.47
C GLU A 50 -18.68 4.87 -3.43
N GLN A 51 -19.29 4.21 -2.44
CA GLN A 51 -18.55 3.30 -1.59
C GLN A 51 -18.09 2.11 -2.44
N VAL A 52 -16.78 1.89 -2.51
CA VAL A 52 -16.20 0.81 -3.30
C VAL A 52 -15.78 -0.38 -2.46
N GLY A 53 -15.61 -0.22 -1.15
CA GLY A 53 -15.03 -1.27 -0.31
C GLY A 53 -15.15 -1.06 1.18
N VAL A 54 -14.58 -2.01 1.91
CA VAL A 54 -14.44 -2.00 3.35
C VAL A 54 -13.17 -2.74 3.73
N ILE A 55 -12.43 -2.25 4.71
CA ILE A 55 -11.33 -2.97 5.35
C ILE A 55 -11.91 -4.15 6.12
N LYS A 56 -11.44 -5.35 5.82
CA LYS A 56 -11.95 -6.61 6.37
C LYS A 56 -11.13 -7.09 7.56
N SER A 57 -9.87 -6.72 7.64
CA SER A 57 -8.98 -7.15 8.70
C SER A 57 -7.80 -6.19 8.86
N GLU A 58 -7.52 -5.85 10.11
CA GLU A 58 -6.29 -5.19 10.49
C GLU A 58 -5.22 -6.26 10.78
N VAL A 59 -4.09 -6.18 10.09
CA VAL A 59 -2.98 -7.13 10.19
C VAL A 59 -1.66 -6.37 10.38
N LYS A 60 -0.71 -7.03 11.04
CA LYS A 60 0.69 -6.56 11.02
C LYS A 60 1.27 -6.90 9.66
N ALA A 61 2.02 -5.97 9.08
CA ALA A 61 2.69 -6.17 7.79
C ALA A 61 3.42 -7.54 7.70
N PRO A 62 3.47 -8.15 6.50
CA PRO A 62 2.98 -7.65 5.22
C PRO A 62 1.44 -7.74 5.06
N ILE A 63 0.90 -6.89 4.17
CA ILE A 63 -0.47 -7.02 3.67
C ILE A 63 -0.44 -7.65 2.28
N ASP A 64 -1.22 -8.70 2.08
CA ASP A 64 -1.18 -9.51 0.87
C ASP A 64 -2.56 -9.64 0.21
N GLU A 65 -3.65 -9.49 0.96
CA GLU A 65 -5.01 -9.72 0.48
C GLU A 65 -5.88 -8.46 0.38
N ASN A 66 -6.83 -8.48 -0.55
CA ASN A 66 -7.78 -7.38 -0.75
C ASN A 66 -8.68 -7.15 0.48
N GLY A 67 -8.54 -6.00 1.11
CA GLY A 67 -9.23 -5.61 2.34
C GLY A 67 -8.38 -5.76 3.60
N GLU A 68 -7.13 -6.21 3.50
CA GLU A 68 -6.17 -6.14 4.61
C GLU A 68 -5.57 -4.73 4.73
N ALA A 69 -5.33 -4.32 5.97
CA ALA A 69 -4.66 -3.07 6.26
C ALA A 69 -3.74 -3.17 7.48
N THR A 70 -2.74 -2.30 7.54
CA THR A 70 -1.91 -2.05 8.72
C THR A 70 -2.27 -0.69 9.29
N ASP A 71 -2.49 -0.63 10.60
CA ASP A 71 -2.86 0.56 11.36
C ASP A 71 -4.11 1.30 10.81
N LEU A 72 -5.03 0.54 10.23
CA LEU A 72 -6.35 1.00 9.80
C LEU A 72 -7.42 -0.01 10.25
N PRO A 73 -8.43 0.42 11.04
CA PRO A 73 -9.36 -0.51 11.66
C PRO A 73 -10.20 -1.32 10.68
N GLU A 74 -10.53 -2.56 11.08
CA GLU A 74 -11.59 -3.33 10.44
C GLU A 74 -12.91 -2.55 10.42
N GLY A 75 -13.63 -2.62 9.30
CA GLY A 75 -14.87 -1.88 9.07
C GLY A 75 -14.69 -0.48 8.49
N THR A 76 -13.46 0.01 8.31
CA THR A 76 -13.22 1.28 7.61
C THR A 76 -13.76 1.22 6.18
N LEU A 77 -14.65 2.15 5.84
CA LEU A 77 -15.27 2.24 4.53
C LEU A 77 -14.33 2.94 3.54
N LEU A 78 -14.31 2.44 2.29
CA LEU A 78 -13.52 2.99 1.18
C LEU A 78 -14.44 3.56 0.10
N PHE A 79 -14.11 4.72 -0.43
CA PHE A 79 -14.90 5.45 -1.42
C PHE A 79 -14.06 5.88 -2.62
N LYS A 80 -14.69 6.01 -3.78
CA LYS A 80 -14.11 6.77 -4.88
C LYS A 80 -14.19 8.27 -4.60
N ILE A 81 -13.22 9.00 -5.13
CA ILE A 81 -13.17 10.46 -5.08
C ILE A 81 -13.30 10.97 -6.52
N ASP A 82 -14.21 11.92 -6.74
CA ASP A 82 -14.19 12.76 -7.93
C ASP A 82 -13.12 13.84 -7.72
N ASP A 83 -11.97 13.66 -8.38
CA ASP A 83 -10.96 14.69 -8.47
C ASP A 83 -10.73 15.06 -9.93
N GLN A 84 -11.14 16.28 -10.29
CA GLN A 84 -11.03 16.78 -11.66
C GLN A 84 -9.58 17.05 -12.09
N ASN A 85 -8.64 17.09 -11.15
CA ASN A 85 -7.25 17.49 -11.40
C ASN A 85 -6.23 16.34 -11.31
N GLU A 86 -6.62 15.20 -10.74
CA GLU A 86 -5.75 14.04 -10.57
C GLU A 86 -6.40 12.80 -11.19
N ASN A 87 -5.61 11.75 -11.46
CA ASN A 87 -6.16 10.50 -11.98
C ASN A 87 -7.00 9.81 -10.89
N PRO A 88 -8.34 9.72 -11.04
CA PRO A 88 -9.20 9.18 -9.99
C PRO A 88 -8.91 7.70 -9.68
N ALA A 89 -8.26 6.98 -10.60
CA ALA A 89 -7.88 5.59 -10.40
C ALA A 89 -6.77 5.39 -9.35
N ASP A 90 -6.01 6.44 -9.04
CA ASP A 90 -4.86 6.39 -8.15
C ASP A 90 -5.18 6.87 -6.73
N MET A 91 -6.44 7.26 -6.46
CA MET A 91 -6.88 7.74 -5.16
C MET A 91 -8.15 7.05 -4.69
N LEU A 92 -8.24 6.87 -3.38
CA LEU A 92 -9.45 6.45 -2.68
C LEU A 92 -9.62 7.34 -1.45
N ALA A 93 -10.86 7.50 -1.00
CA ALA A 93 -11.12 8.04 0.32
C ALA A 93 -11.35 6.90 1.31
N TYR A 94 -10.94 7.10 2.56
CA TYR A 94 -11.24 6.21 3.67
C TYR A 94 -11.87 6.98 4.84
N GLN A 95 -12.75 6.31 5.57
CA GLN A 95 -13.49 6.93 6.68
C GLN A 95 -12.85 6.61 8.04
N ILE A 96 -12.63 7.64 8.86
CA ILE A 96 -12.33 7.53 10.30
C ILE A 96 -13.34 8.38 11.07
N GLY A 97 -14.17 7.72 11.88
CA GLY A 97 -15.28 8.39 12.57
C GLY A 97 -16.23 9.04 11.55
N ASN A 98 -16.43 10.35 11.66
CA ASN A 98 -17.31 11.12 10.75
C ASN A 98 -16.51 11.95 9.72
N ARG A 99 -15.26 11.58 9.44
CA ARG A 99 -14.37 12.31 8.53
C ARG A 99 -13.81 11.38 7.47
N PHE A 100 -13.52 11.96 6.32
CA PHE A 100 -12.96 11.25 5.17
C PHE A 100 -11.57 11.81 4.85
N TYR A 101 -10.68 10.92 4.43
CA TYR A 101 -9.27 11.22 4.18
C TYR A 101 -8.78 10.53 2.92
N ILE A 102 -7.73 11.07 2.29
CA ILE A 102 -7.18 10.51 1.06
C ILE A 102 -6.21 9.36 1.34
N ALA A 103 -6.36 8.28 0.60
CA ALA A 103 -5.34 7.26 0.40
C ALA A 103 -4.86 7.27 -1.04
N ARG A 104 -3.55 7.21 -1.23
CA ARG A 104 -2.90 7.31 -2.55
C ARG A 104 -2.30 5.96 -2.93
N LYS A 105 -2.48 5.56 -4.17
CA LYS A 105 -1.91 4.33 -4.71
C LYS A 105 -0.39 4.45 -4.74
N LEU A 106 0.30 3.43 -4.21
CA LEU A 106 1.75 3.35 -4.31
C LEU A 106 2.14 2.84 -5.70
N MET A 107 2.87 3.67 -6.45
CA MET A 107 3.49 3.25 -7.70
C MET A 107 4.82 2.58 -7.39
N ILE A 108 4.85 1.25 -7.42
CA ILE A 108 6.12 0.50 -7.35
C ILE A 108 6.77 0.61 -8.74
N HIS A 109 7.82 1.42 -8.86
CA HIS A 109 8.68 1.38 -10.04
C HIS A 109 9.57 0.13 -9.94
N HIS A 110 9.40 -0.80 -10.87
CA HIS A 110 10.24 -1.97 -11.05
C HIS A 110 11.50 -1.64 -11.85
#